data_AF-A0A960MT55-F1
#
_entry.id   AF-A0A960MT55-F1
#
_cell.length_a   1.000
_cell.length_b   1.000
_cell.length_c   1.000
_cell.angle_alpha   90.00
_cell.angle_beta   90.00
_cell.angle_gamma   90.00
#
_symmetry.space_group_name_H-M   'P 1'
#
loop_
_entity.id
_entity.type
_entity.pdbx_description
1 polymer ?
#
loop_
_entity_poly.entity_id
_entity_poly.type
_entity_poly.pdbx_seq_one_letter_code
_entity_poly.pdbx_strand_id
1 'polypeptide(L)'
;IVDLDTVKPGLVHYDFGDCARSSCNPAGEETTDLSQVYLDVDLFEALVRGYLREAAAFLTEADRHYLYDSVRLIAFELGLRFFADHLAGDVYFKTTYDGHNLNRARVQFALCESIEARESKMRRALEGGVR
;
A
#
# COMPACT_ATOMS: atom_id res chain seq x y z
N ILE A 1 -3.18 -15.48 9.59
CA ILE A 1 -3.66 -15.27 8.21
C ILE A 1 -5.06 -15.84 8.12
N VAL A 2 -6.01 -15.06 7.59
CA VAL A 2 -7.40 -15.42 7.28
C VAL A 2 -7.69 -14.90 5.86
N ASP A 3 -8.83 -15.25 5.26
CA ASP A 3 -9.22 -14.87 3.88
C ASP A 3 -8.23 -15.35 2.80
N LEU A 4 -8.38 -16.62 2.37
CA LEU A 4 -7.45 -17.30 1.47
C LEU A 4 -7.95 -17.35 0.01
N ASP A 5 -9.04 -16.67 -0.32
CA ASP A 5 -9.70 -16.77 -1.63
C ASP A 5 -8.86 -16.16 -2.77
N THR A 6 -7.85 -15.35 -2.44
CA THR A 6 -6.95 -14.68 -3.39
C THR A 6 -5.56 -15.31 -3.47
N VAL A 7 -5.30 -16.41 -2.76
CA VAL A 7 -4.00 -17.12 -2.79
C VAL A 7 -3.77 -17.71 -4.19
N LYS A 8 -2.69 -17.27 -4.84
CA LYS A 8 -2.28 -17.72 -6.16
C LYS A 8 -0.78 -17.45 -6.37
N PRO A 9 -0.14 -18.05 -7.39
CA PRO A 9 1.21 -17.66 -7.79
C PRO A 9 1.27 -16.16 -8.11
N GLY A 10 2.29 -15.48 -7.60
CA GLY A 10 2.42 -14.03 -7.71
C GLY A 10 3.80 -13.54 -7.30
N LEU A 11 4.00 -12.23 -7.39
CA LEU A 11 5.20 -11.57 -6.90
C LEU A 11 5.02 -11.23 -5.43
N VAL A 12 6.08 -11.42 -4.64
CA VAL A 12 6.11 -11.06 -3.22
C VAL A 12 5.76 -9.58 -2.97
N HIS A 13 6.07 -8.75 -3.97
CA HIS A 13 5.74 -7.33 -4.07
C HIS A 13 4.25 -7.02 -3.84
N TYR A 14 3.36 -7.90 -4.29
CA TYR A 14 1.92 -7.68 -4.16
C TYR A 14 1.49 -7.73 -2.70
N ASP A 15 1.91 -8.75 -1.97
CA ASP A 15 1.57 -8.91 -0.56
C ASP A 15 2.26 -7.84 0.29
N PHE A 16 3.56 -7.59 0.07
CA PHE A 16 4.29 -6.57 0.82
C PHE A 16 3.73 -5.16 0.57
N GLY A 17 3.50 -4.82 -0.70
CA GLY A 17 3.05 -3.49 -1.08
C GLY A 17 1.66 -3.19 -0.53
N ASP A 18 0.73 -4.15 -0.60
CA ASP A 18 -0.63 -3.95 -0.10
C ASP A 18 -0.67 -3.89 1.43
N CYS A 19 0.12 -4.75 2.09
CA CYS A 19 0.27 -4.71 3.53
C CYS A 19 0.81 -3.36 4.02
N ALA A 20 1.87 -2.84 3.40
CA ALA A 20 2.47 -1.56 3.77
C ALA A 20 1.56 -0.37 3.43
N ARG A 21 0.93 -0.36 2.24
CA ARG A 21 -0.04 0.67 1.85
C ARG A 21 -1.16 0.80 2.89
N SER A 22 -1.71 -0.33 3.34
CA SER A 22 -2.81 -0.35 4.31
C SER A 22 -2.34 -0.04 5.73
N SER A 23 -1.34 -0.78 6.21
CA SER A 23 -0.93 -0.78 7.62
C SER A 23 -0.13 0.47 8.02
N CYS A 24 0.49 1.14 7.04
CA CYS A 24 1.30 2.34 7.28
C CYS A 24 0.55 3.64 6.97
N ASN A 25 -0.77 3.59 6.74
CA ASN A 25 -1.63 4.77 6.63
C ASN A 25 -2.52 4.91 7.89
N PRO A 26 -2.13 5.73 8.88
CA PRO A 26 -2.86 5.85 10.15
C PRO A 26 -4.31 6.34 10.00
N ALA A 27 -4.60 7.16 8.98
CA ALA A 27 -5.94 7.66 8.73
C ALA A 27 -6.88 6.58 8.15
N GLY A 28 -6.33 5.47 7.65
CA GLY A 28 -7.07 4.41 7.01
C GLY A 28 -7.59 4.78 5.61
N GLU A 29 -8.27 3.84 4.98
CA GLU A 29 -8.80 3.96 3.61
C GLU A 29 -10.11 4.75 3.53
N GLU A 30 -10.81 4.90 4.66
CA GLU A 30 -12.16 5.47 4.74
C GLU A 30 -12.19 6.90 5.32
N THR A 31 -11.04 7.53 5.56
CA THR A 31 -10.99 8.91 6.03
C THR A 31 -11.64 9.86 5.03
N THR A 32 -12.32 10.89 5.53
CA THR A 32 -12.84 11.99 4.72
C THR A 32 -11.95 13.22 4.79
N ASP A 33 -11.00 13.27 5.74
CA ASP A 33 -9.99 14.33 5.83
C ASP A 33 -8.70 13.87 5.13
N LEU A 34 -8.53 14.33 3.89
CA LEU A 34 -7.36 14.02 3.07
C LEU A 34 -6.05 14.62 3.62
N SER A 35 -6.13 15.65 4.48
CA SER A 35 -4.93 16.24 5.08
C SER A 35 -4.22 15.30 6.07
N GLN A 36 -4.95 14.30 6.57
CA GLN A 36 -4.44 13.26 7.47
C GLN A 36 -3.87 12.06 6.72
N VAL A 37 -4.00 11.99 5.40
CA VAL A 37 -3.54 10.84 4.61
C VAL A 37 -2.04 10.95 4.39
N TYR A 38 -1.29 10.05 5.01
CA TYR A 38 0.13 9.90 4.74
C TYR A 38 0.65 8.50 5.05
N LEU A 39 1.76 8.14 4.40
CA LEU A 39 2.54 6.98 4.82
C LEU A 39 3.40 7.37 6.03
N ASP A 40 3.14 6.72 7.16
CA ASP A 40 3.94 6.82 8.37
C ASP A 40 5.23 6.00 8.22
N VAL A 41 6.36 6.69 8.25
CA VAL A 41 7.67 6.07 8.03
C VAL A 41 8.08 5.20 9.21
N ASP A 42 7.66 5.52 10.43
CA ASP A 42 8.02 4.75 11.63
C ASP A 42 7.26 3.41 11.64
N LEU A 43 5.98 3.42 11.24
CA LEU A 43 5.21 2.20 11.00
C LEU A 43 5.80 1.37 9.86
N PHE A 44 6.20 2.03 8.76
CA PHE A 44 6.84 1.35 7.64
C PHE A 44 8.18 0.70 8.03
N GLU A 45 9.02 1.38 8.80
CA GLU A 45 10.26 0.84 9.34
C GLU A 45 10.02 -0.36 10.26
N ALA A 46 9.00 -0.31 11.12
CA ALA A 46 8.63 -1.43 11.98
C ALA A 46 8.19 -2.65 11.16
N LEU A 47 7.37 -2.43 10.13
CA LEU A 47 6.93 -3.47 9.19
C LEU A 47 8.12 -4.08 8.45
N VAL A 48 8.99 -3.25 7.88
CA VAL A 48 10.19 -3.70 7.14
C VAL A 48 11.09 -4.55 8.02
N ARG A 49 11.36 -4.14 9.27
CA ARG A 49 12.18 -4.93 10.21
C ARG A 49 11.57 -6.31 10.48
N GLY A 50 10.26 -6.37 10.74
CA GLY A 50 9.57 -7.64 10.98
C GLY A 50 9.57 -8.54 9.74
N TYR A 51 9.29 -7.96 8.59
CA TYR A 51 9.21 -8.67 7.32
C TYR A 51 10.57 -9.24 6.89
N LEU A 52 11.62 -8.40 6.84
CA LEU A 52 12.94 -8.82 6.39
C LEU A 52 13.61 -9.81 7.33
N ARG A 53 13.33 -9.75 8.64
CA ARG A 53 13.82 -10.74 9.60
C ARG A 53 13.46 -12.19 9.19
N GLU A 54 12.26 -12.38 8.64
CA GLU A 54 11.76 -13.71 8.28
C GLU A 54 11.93 -13.99 6.77
N ALA A 55 11.79 -12.98 5.92
CA ALA A 55 11.77 -13.14 4.47
C ALA A 55 13.14 -13.04 3.78
N ALA A 56 14.13 -12.38 4.40
CA ALA A 56 15.39 -12.04 3.74
C ALA A 56 16.12 -13.25 3.13
N ALA A 57 15.99 -14.44 3.72
CA ALA A 57 16.66 -15.65 3.27
C ALA A 57 16.22 -16.13 1.87
N PHE A 58 15.01 -15.79 1.43
CA PHE A 58 14.49 -16.22 0.12
C PHE A 58 14.26 -15.07 -0.88
N LEU A 59 14.42 -13.82 -0.45
CA LEU A 59 14.31 -12.68 -1.35
C LEU A 59 15.53 -12.58 -2.27
N THR A 60 15.29 -12.37 -3.56
CA THR A 60 16.35 -12.01 -4.51
C THR A 60 16.74 -10.54 -4.38
N GLU A 61 17.80 -10.13 -5.08
CA GLU A 61 18.17 -8.72 -5.17
C GLU A 61 17.07 -7.90 -5.86
N ALA A 62 16.47 -8.45 -6.93
CA ALA A 62 15.36 -7.82 -7.61
C ALA A 62 14.14 -7.68 -6.69
N ASP A 63 13.85 -8.70 -5.87
CA ASP A 63 12.73 -8.61 -4.92
C ASP A 63 12.94 -7.48 -3.91
N ARG A 64 14.15 -7.31 -3.40
CA ARG A 64 14.46 -6.20 -2.48
C ARG A 64 14.38 -4.84 -3.17
N HIS A 65 14.88 -4.76 -4.39
CA HIS A 65 14.96 -3.50 -5.14
C HIS A 65 13.58 -2.86 -5.36
N TYR A 66 12.57 -3.67 -5.69
CA TYR A 66 11.24 -3.19 -6.04
C TYR A 66 10.24 -3.14 -4.86
N LEU A 67 10.67 -3.35 -3.61
CA LEU A 67 9.77 -3.27 -2.45
C LEU A 67 9.15 -1.88 -2.28
N TYR A 68 9.92 -0.80 -2.46
CA TYR A 68 9.34 0.56 -2.45
C TYR A 68 8.34 0.74 -3.59
N ASP A 69 8.74 0.32 -4.80
CA ASP A 69 7.97 0.50 -6.02
C ASP A 69 6.63 -0.25 -5.94
N SER A 70 6.57 -1.38 -5.23
CA SER A 70 5.33 -2.12 -5.01
C SER A 70 4.33 -1.39 -4.12
N VAL A 71 4.79 -0.73 -3.05
CA VAL A 71 3.92 0.08 -2.17
C VAL A 71 3.29 1.22 -2.97
N ARG A 72 4.13 1.93 -3.75
CA ARG A 72 3.69 3.01 -4.64
C ARG A 72 2.71 2.51 -5.69
N LEU A 73 3.03 1.41 -6.37
CA LEU A 73 2.21 0.83 -7.44
C LEU A 73 0.82 0.44 -6.93
N ILE A 74 0.72 -0.24 -5.78
CA ILE A 74 -0.56 -0.73 -5.27
C ILE A 74 -1.43 0.41 -4.75
N ALA A 75 -0.85 1.43 -4.12
CA ALA A 75 -1.60 2.65 -3.78
C ALA A 75 -2.23 3.28 -5.04
N PHE A 76 -1.43 3.46 -6.10
CA PHE A 76 -1.93 4.03 -7.35
C PHE A 76 -2.97 3.14 -8.05
N GLU A 77 -2.69 1.84 -8.17
CA GLU A 77 -3.58 0.87 -8.83
C GLU A 77 -4.93 0.74 -8.11
N LEU A 78 -4.93 0.71 -6.78
CA LEU A 78 -6.16 0.64 -6.01
C LEU A 78 -6.97 1.96 -6.11
N GLY A 79 -6.30 3.11 -6.10
CA GLY A 79 -6.94 4.40 -6.37
C GLY A 79 -7.61 4.45 -7.74
N LEU A 80 -6.93 3.94 -8.77
CA LEU A 80 -7.49 3.84 -10.12
C LEU A 80 -8.69 2.89 -10.19
N ARG A 81 -8.65 1.77 -9.47
CA ARG A 81 -9.77 0.81 -9.41
C ARG A 81 -11.00 1.39 -8.73
N PHE A 82 -10.83 2.08 -7.59
CA PHE A 82 -11.94 2.77 -6.95
C PHE A 82 -12.52 3.88 -7.85
N PHE A 83 -11.67 4.65 -8.52
CA PHE A 83 -12.13 5.70 -9.42
C PHE A 83 -12.87 5.13 -10.63
N ALA A 84 -12.35 4.06 -11.24
CA ALA A 84 -13.01 3.37 -12.34
C ALA A 84 -14.36 2.77 -11.92
N ASP A 85 -14.44 2.16 -10.73
CA ASP A 85 -15.69 1.61 -10.21
C ASP A 85 -16.74 2.70 -9.94
N HIS A 86 -16.31 3.85 -9.42
CA HIS A 86 -17.19 5.02 -9.26
C HIS A 86 -17.79 5.48 -10.60
N LEU A 87 -16.97 5.59 -11.64
CA LEU A 87 -17.45 5.94 -12.99
C LEU A 87 -18.38 4.88 -13.59
N ALA A 88 -18.22 3.61 -13.18
CA ALA A 88 -19.07 2.51 -13.59
C ALA A 88 -20.38 2.38 -12.76
N GLY A 89 -20.59 3.25 -11.77
CA GLY A 89 -21.77 3.22 -10.90
C GLY A 89 -21.66 2.24 -9.72
N ASP A 90 -20.46 2.07 -9.16
CA ASP A 90 -20.17 1.31 -7.93
C ASP A 90 -20.63 -0.16 -7.98
N VAL A 91 -20.22 -0.88 -9.02
CA VAL A 91 -20.68 -2.26 -9.32
C VAL A 91 -19.75 -3.35 -8.75
N TYR A 92 -18.52 -3.00 -8.40
CA TYR A 92 -17.51 -3.95 -7.93
C TYR A 92 -17.29 -3.87 -6.42
N PHE A 93 -16.93 -2.70 -5.89
CA PHE A 93 -16.68 -2.51 -4.47
C PHE A 93 -17.97 -2.16 -3.74
N LYS A 94 -18.17 -2.75 -2.56
CA LYS A 94 -19.31 -2.40 -1.71
C LYS A 94 -19.20 -0.95 -1.25
N THR A 95 -20.26 -0.18 -1.49
CA THR A 95 -20.41 1.20 -1.03
C THR A 95 -21.53 1.32 0.00
N THR A 96 -21.51 2.40 0.79
CA THR A 96 -22.46 2.67 1.87
C THR A 96 -23.10 4.05 1.76
N TYR A 97 -22.56 4.91 0.89
CA TYR A 97 -23.06 6.24 0.56
C TYR A 97 -22.64 6.62 -0.86
N ASP A 98 -23.32 7.61 -1.44
CA ASP A 98 -23.02 8.12 -2.77
C ASP A 98 -21.63 8.76 -2.82
N GLY A 99 -20.82 8.40 -3.82
CA GLY A 99 -19.43 8.85 -3.94
C GLY A 99 -18.44 8.17 -2.99
N HIS A 100 -18.80 7.06 -2.33
CA HIS A 100 -17.89 6.35 -1.43
C HIS A 100 -16.59 5.91 -2.12
N ASN A 101 -16.68 5.28 -3.31
CA ASN A 101 -15.49 4.89 -4.06
C ASN A 101 -14.70 6.10 -4.59
N LEU A 102 -15.36 7.22 -4.90
CA LEU A 102 -14.64 8.46 -5.24
C LEU A 102 -13.80 8.96 -4.05
N ASN A 103 -14.33 8.86 -2.82
CA ASN A 103 -13.56 9.20 -1.62
C ASN A 103 -12.36 8.27 -1.42
N ARG A 104 -12.58 6.94 -1.51
CA ARG A 104 -11.48 5.96 -1.40
C ARG A 104 -10.40 6.17 -2.46
N ALA A 105 -10.78 6.49 -3.70
CA ALA A 105 -9.84 6.83 -4.75
C ALA A 105 -8.96 8.04 -4.37
N ARG A 106 -9.56 9.11 -3.85
CA ARG A 106 -8.84 10.30 -3.39
C ARG A 106 -7.87 9.98 -2.25
N VAL A 107 -8.28 9.14 -1.30
CA VAL A 107 -7.41 8.67 -0.22
C VAL A 107 -6.20 7.92 -0.79
N GLN A 108 -6.40 6.98 -1.71
CA GLN A 108 -5.30 6.21 -2.29
C GLN A 108 -4.36 7.09 -3.15
N PHE A 109 -4.88 8.07 -3.89
CA PHE A 109 -4.04 9.01 -4.63
C PHE A 109 -3.24 9.95 -3.71
N ALA A 110 -3.86 10.48 -2.66
CA ALA A 110 -3.15 11.28 -1.65
C ALA A 110 -2.07 10.45 -0.93
N LEU A 111 -2.35 9.17 -0.66
CA LEU A 111 -1.37 8.24 -0.10
C LEU A 111 -0.22 7.98 -1.09
N CYS A 112 -0.52 7.79 -2.38
CA CYS A 112 0.50 7.63 -3.43
C CYS A 112 1.43 8.86 -3.51
N GLU A 113 0.88 10.07 -3.53
CA GLU A 113 1.67 11.31 -3.48
C GLU A 113 2.53 11.39 -2.21
N SER A 114 1.98 10.95 -1.08
CA SER A 114 2.69 10.91 0.20
C SER A 114 3.85 9.91 0.22
N ILE A 115 3.68 8.75 -0.43
CA ILE A 115 4.71 7.72 -0.65
C ILE A 115 5.82 8.26 -1.55
N GLU A 116 5.48 8.93 -2.65
CA GLU A 116 6.44 9.57 -3.55
C GLU A 116 7.26 10.63 -2.82
N ALA A 117 6.61 11.50 -2.05
CA ALA A 117 7.28 12.52 -1.23
C ALA A 117 8.22 11.94 -0.15
N ARG A 118 8.07 10.65 0.20
CA ARG A 118 8.85 9.95 1.24
C ARG A 118 9.82 8.92 0.69
N GLU A 119 9.98 8.83 -0.63
CA GLU A 119 10.79 7.80 -1.31
C GLU A 119 12.16 7.61 -0.64
N SER A 120 12.93 8.69 -0.47
CA SER A 120 14.27 8.59 0.10
C SER A 120 14.28 8.04 1.53
N LYS A 121 13.24 8.32 2.33
CA LYS A 121 13.13 7.78 3.70
C LYS A 121 12.78 6.29 3.66
N MET A 122 11.82 5.91 2.82
CA MET A 122 11.40 4.51 2.67
C MET A 122 12.50 3.62 2.12
N ARG A 123 13.23 4.07 1.09
CA ARG A 123 14.36 3.31 0.55
C ARG A 123 15.47 3.11 1.59
N ARG A 124 15.77 4.13 2.42
CA ARG A 124 16.69 3.98 3.56
C ARG A 124 16.22 2.97 4.60
N ALA A 125 14.91 2.93 4.90
CA ALA A 125 14.34 1.93 5.81
C ALA A 125 14.56 0.50 5.29
N LEU A 126 14.37 0.29 3.99
CA LEU A 126 14.58 -1.00 3.31
C LEU A 126 16.05 -1.45 3.33
N GLU A 127 17.01 -0.51 3.16
CA GLU A 127 18.44 -0.80 3.29
C GLU A 127 18.84 -1.13 4.75
N GLY A 128 18.26 -0.42 5.72
CA GLY A 128 18.58 -0.58 7.14
C GLY A 128 18.11 -1.90 7.77
N GLY A 129 17.10 -2.55 7.18
CA GLY A 129 16.53 -3.82 7.67
C GLY A 129 17.31 -5.09 7.33
N VAL A 130 18.48 -4.98 6.68
CA VAL A 130 19.32 -6.11 6.23
C VAL A 130 20.51 -6.37 7.19
N ARG A 131 20.48 -5.85 8.41
CA ARG A 131 21.55 -6.06 9.42
C ARG A 131 21.29 -7.24 10.34
#